data_AF-A0A402A442-F1
#
_entry.id   AF-A0A402A442-F1
#
_cell.length_a   1.000
_cell.length_b   1.000
_cell.length_c   1.000
_cell.angle_alpha   90.00
_cell.angle_beta   90.00
_cell.angle_gamma   90.00
#
_symmetry.space_group_name_H-M   'P 1'
#
loop_
_entity.id
_entity.type
_entity.pdbx_description
1 polymer ?
#
loop_
_entity_poly.entity_id
_entity_poly.type
_entity_poly.pdbx_seq_one_letter_code
_entity_poly.pdbx_strand_id
1 'polypeptide(L)'
;MSEKIQYPFEDMQSTSQDLCSFIQDQWNQHNALFMTHPDSFSALLKTIVRIIPNGLGKVHELEQGLENYHQQYKNAYASLHDLAKKIDKSAQLMGLTDESVKNTFDSSQNTHS
;
A
#
# COMPACT_ATOMS: atom_id res chain seq x y z
N MET A 1 -7.65 40.22 2.82
CA MET A 1 -6.74 39.31 2.10
C MET A 1 -7.48 37.99 2.00
N SER A 2 -7.85 37.55 0.80
CA SER A 2 -8.49 36.25 0.62
C SER A 2 -7.39 35.21 0.78
N GLU A 3 -7.45 34.39 1.83
CA GLU A 3 -6.64 33.17 1.91
C GLU A 3 -6.93 32.39 0.63
N LYS A 4 -5.92 32.28 -0.24
CA LYS A 4 -5.98 31.30 -1.33
C LYS A 4 -6.05 29.96 -0.63
N ILE A 5 -7.24 29.37 -0.58
CA ILE A 5 -7.40 27.96 -0.21
C ILE A 5 -6.65 27.20 -1.29
N GLN A 6 -5.37 26.93 -1.05
CA GLN A 6 -4.56 26.08 -1.91
C GLN A 6 -5.05 24.67 -1.65
N TYR A 7 -5.89 24.16 -2.56
CA TYR A 7 -6.38 22.80 -2.47
C TYR A 7 -5.18 21.85 -2.56
N PRO A 8 -4.91 21.02 -1.55
CA PRO A 8 -3.67 20.26 -1.45
C PRO A 8 -3.73 18.98 -2.31
N PHE A 9 -4.33 19.03 -3.50
CA PHE A 9 -4.49 17.82 -4.33
C PHE A 9 -3.14 17.34 -4.87
N GLU A 10 -2.20 18.24 -5.17
CA GLU A 10 -0.82 17.89 -5.56
C GLU A 10 -0.09 17.21 -4.39
N ASP A 11 -0.21 17.73 -3.18
CA ASP A 11 0.37 17.14 -1.97
C ASP A 11 -0.23 15.76 -1.67
N MET A 12 -1.56 15.61 -1.83
CA MET A 12 -2.26 14.33 -1.68
C MET A 12 -1.82 13.32 -2.73
N GLN A 13 -1.64 13.76 -3.98
CA GLN A 13 -1.18 12.92 -5.07
C GLN A 13 0.25 12.44 -4.81
N SER A 14 1.19 13.35 -4.48
CA SER A 14 2.57 12.98 -4.12
C SER A 14 2.60 12.00 -2.95
N THR A 15 1.87 12.32 -1.88
CA THR A 15 1.80 11.47 -0.68
C THR A 15 1.26 10.08 -1.01
N SER A 16 0.26 9.98 -1.89
CA SER A 16 -0.33 8.69 -2.29
C SER A 16 0.63 7.82 -3.12
N GLN A 17 1.43 8.43 -3.98
CA GLN A 17 2.45 7.76 -4.80
C GLN A 17 3.61 7.27 -3.94
N ASP A 18 4.06 8.10 -2.99
CA ASP A 18 5.07 7.74 -2.01
C ASP A 18 4.59 6.59 -1.13
N LEU A 19 3.33 6.64 -0.67
CA LEU A 19 2.70 5.55 0.09
C LEU A 19 2.65 4.25 -0.72
N CYS A 20 2.23 4.30 -1.99
CA CYS A 20 2.19 3.12 -2.85
C CYS A 20 3.58 2.47 -2.98
N SER A 21 4.59 3.30 -3.25
CA SER A 21 5.98 2.85 -3.41
C SER A 21 6.52 2.26 -2.11
N PHE A 22 6.34 2.96 -0.99
CA PHE A 22 6.75 2.49 0.32
C PHE A 22 6.08 1.16 0.71
N ILE A 23 4.76 1.04 0.51
CA ILE A 23 4.01 -0.19 0.80
C ILE A 23 4.53 -1.36 -0.05
N GLN A 24 4.82 -1.11 -1.32
CA GLN A 24 5.37 -2.12 -2.22
C GLN A 24 6.77 -2.56 -1.79
N ASP A 25 7.63 -1.63 -1.41
CA ASP A 25 8.98 -1.93 -0.92
C ASP A 25 8.97 -2.73 0.39
N GLN A 26 8.09 -2.35 1.32
CA GLN A 26 7.89 -3.11 2.56
C GLN A 26 7.41 -4.54 2.30
N TRP A 27 6.50 -4.72 1.34
CA TRP A 27 6.07 -6.06 0.93
C TRP A 27 7.22 -6.87 0.32
N ASN A 28 8.01 -6.26 -0.56
CA ASN A 28 9.16 -6.92 -1.18
C ASN A 28 10.20 -7.34 -0.14
N GLN A 29 10.50 -6.48 0.83
CA GLN A 29 11.40 -6.78 1.94
C GLN A 29 10.85 -7.90 2.84
N HIS A 30 9.57 -7.84 3.19
CA HIS A 30 8.92 -8.91 3.94
C HIS A 30 9.06 -10.25 3.21
N ASN A 31 8.69 -10.30 1.92
CA ASN A 31 8.74 -11.53 1.13
C ASN A 31 10.17 -12.05 0.94
N ALA A 32 11.15 -11.14 0.82
CA ALA A 32 12.56 -11.48 0.80
C ALA A 32 12.99 -12.22 2.07
N LEU A 33 12.65 -11.66 3.23
CA LEU A 33 13.02 -12.20 4.55
C LEU A 33 12.22 -13.45 4.94
N PHE A 34 10.97 -13.58 4.48
CA PHE A 34 10.07 -14.65 4.91
C PHE A 34 10.11 -15.90 4.03
N MET A 35 10.28 -15.78 2.71
CA MET A 35 10.02 -16.89 1.78
C MET A 35 11.20 -17.30 0.90
N THR A 36 12.07 -16.37 0.50
CA THR A 36 13.00 -16.61 -0.63
C THR A 36 14.41 -17.01 -0.22
N HIS A 37 14.80 -16.80 1.04
CA HIS A 37 16.15 -17.14 1.51
C HIS A 37 16.19 -18.51 2.22
N PRO A 38 17.28 -19.28 2.06
CA PRO A 38 17.49 -20.50 2.85
C PRO A 38 17.57 -20.21 4.35
N ASP A 39 17.98 -19.00 4.73
CA ASP A 39 17.93 -18.48 6.11
C ASP A 39 16.68 -17.65 6.40
N SER A 40 15.64 -17.81 5.60
CA SER A 40 14.37 -17.14 5.85
C SER A 40 13.77 -17.57 7.19
N PHE A 41 12.98 -16.67 7.78
CA PHE A 41 12.30 -16.94 9.04
C PHE A 41 11.49 -18.25 9.00
N SER A 42 10.83 -18.53 7.86
CA SER A 42 10.10 -19.78 7.63
C SER A 42 11.01 -21.01 7.64
N ALA A 43 12.14 -20.95 6.94
CA ALA A 43 13.10 -22.06 6.87
C ALA A 43 13.75 -22.35 8.23
N LEU A 44 14.10 -21.31 8.99
CA LEU A 44 14.66 -21.42 10.34
C LEU A 44 13.64 -22.05 11.31
N LEU A 45 12.40 -21.58 11.31
CA LEU A 45 11.35 -22.14 12.17
C LEU A 45 11.04 -23.60 11.84
N LYS A 46 10.96 -23.95 10.56
CA LYS A 46 10.80 -25.34 10.11
C LYS A 46 11.96 -26.22 10.60
N THR A 47 13.17 -25.70 10.56
CA THR A 47 14.37 -26.42 11.03
C THR A 47 14.34 -26.63 12.54
N ILE A 48 14.00 -25.61 13.32
CA ILE A 48 13.90 -25.70 14.79
C ILE A 48 12.89 -26.77 15.21
N VAL A 49 11.68 -26.78 14.61
CA VAL A 49 10.64 -27.74 15.02
C VAL A 49 11.02 -29.19 14.68
N ARG A 50 11.85 -29.43 13.66
CA ARG A 50 12.38 -30.77 13.34
C ARG A 50 13.42 -31.28 14.34
N ILE A 51 14.13 -30.38 15.03
CA ILE A 51 15.20 -30.74 15.98
C ILE A 51 14.65 -31.00 17.39
N ILE A 52 13.47 -30.46 17.73
CA ILE A 52 12.87 -30.63 19.06
C ILE A 52 12.37 -32.08 19.22
N PRO A 53 12.88 -32.86 20.19
CA PRO A 53 12.35 -34.18 20.49
C PRO A 53 10.91 -34.00 20.97
N ASN A 54 9.94 -34.58 20.28
CA ASN A 54 8.47 -34.40 20.39
C ASN A 54 7.81 -33.37 19.43
N GLY A 55 8.55 -32.77 18.51
CA GLY A 55 8.01 -31.79 17.54
C GLY A 55 7.21 -32.38 16.37
N LEU A 56 7.23 -33.71 16.17
CA LEU A 56 6.76 -34.39 14.95
C LEU A 56 5.27 -34.16 14.59
N GLY A 57 4.41 -33.80 15.54
CA GLY A 57 3.02 -33.39 15.27
C GLY A 57 2.81 -31.88 15.10
N LYS A 58 3.73 -31.05 15.60
CA LYS A 58 3.64 -29.58 15.61
C LYS A 58 4.21 -28.92 14.36
N VAL A 59 4.95 -29.66 13.54
CA VAL A 59 5.48 -29.16 12.26
C VAL A 59 4.33 -28.70 11.37
N HIS A 60 3.27 -29.50 11.26
CA HIS A 60 2.13 -29.18 10.40
C HIS A 60 1.37 -27.93 10.90
N GLU A 61 1.11 -27.84 12.21
CA GLU A 61 0.50 -26.65 12.83
C GLU A 61 1.36 -25.40 12.64
N LEU A 62 2.69 -25.52 12.75
CA LEU A 62 3.62 -24.42 12.49
C LEU A 62 3.59 -24.00 11.02
N GLU A 63 3.62 -24.95 10.08
CA GLU A 63 3.56 -24.65 8.65
C GLU A 63 2.26 -23.93 8.29
N GLN A 64 1.14 -24.42 8.82
CA GLN A 64 -0.17 -23.81 8.61
C GLN A 64 -0.25 -22.42 9.28
N GLY A 65 0.32 -22.26 10.47
CA GLY A 65 0.40 -20.98 11.17
C GLY A 65 1.27 -19.95 10.43
N LEU A 66 2.40 -20.37 9.88
CA LEU A 66 3.29 -19.53 9.08
C LEU A 66 2.63 -19.11 7.76
N GLU A 67 1.97 -20.03 7.08
CA GLU A 67 1.21 -19.73 5.86
C GLU A 67 0.07 -18.75 6.15
N ASN A 68 -0.71 -19.00 7.20
CA ASN A 68 -1.77 -18.10 7.63
C ASN A 68 -1.25 -16.71 8.01
N TYR A 69 -0.13 -16.65 8.72
CA TYR A 69 0.52 -15.38 9.09
C TYR A 69 0.95 -14.60 7.84
N HIS A 70 1.65 -15.27 6.90
CA HIS A 70 2.09 -14.66 5.66
C HIS A 70 0.89 -14.16 4.83
N GLN A 71 -0.18 -14.95 4.74
CA GLN A 71 -1.40 -14.59 4.04
C GLN A 71 -2.12 -13.39 4.68
N GLN A 72 -2.20 -13.33 6.01
CA GLN A 72 -2.77 -12.18 6.72
C GLN A 72 -1.95 -10.91 6.45
N TYR A 73 -0.63 -11.01 6.50
CA TYR A 73 0.27 -9.90 6.18
C TYR A 73 0.09 -9.43 4.74
N LYS A 74 0.04 -10.36 3.78
CA LYS A 74 -0.23 -10.06 2.37
C LYS A 74 -1.55 -9.31 2.18
N ASN A 75 -2.61 -9.75 2.84
CA ASN A 75 -3.93 -9.10 2.77
C ASN A 75 -3.90 -7.68 3.35
N ALA A 76 -3.16 -7.47 4.45
CA ALA A 76 -2.98 -6.14 5.04
C ALA A 76 -2.27 -5.19 4.07
N TYR A 77 -1.15 -5.62 3.46
CA TYR A 77 -0.44 -4.84 2.45
C TYR A 77 -1.31 -4.53 1.23
N ALA A 78 -2.08 -5.51 0.73
CA ALA A 78 -2.99 -5.30 -0.37
C ALA A 78 -4.07 -4.24 -0.04
N SER A 79 -4.59 -4.27 1.18
CA SER A 79 -5.59 -3.30 1.66
C SER A 79 -5.02 -1.88 1.77
N LEU A 80 -3.80 -1.75 2.29
CA LEU A 80 -3.10 -0.46 2.38
C LEU A 80 -2.77 0.10 0.99
N HIS A 81 -2.33 -0.76 0.06
CA HIS A 81 -2.06 -0.35 -1.30
C HIS A 81 -3.34 0.07 -2.05
N ASP A 82 -4.45 -0.64 -1.85
CA ASP A 82 -5.76 -0.24 -2.38
C ASP A 82 -6.24 1.10 -1.82
N LEU A 83 -6.02 1.35 -0.53
CA LEU A 83 -6.31 2.64 0.09
C LEU A 83 -5.47 3.77 -0.54
N ALA A 84 -4.17 3.57 -0.70
CA ALA A 84 -3.29 4.56 -1.32
C ALA A 84 -3.72 4.87 -2.77
N LYS A 85 -4.10 3.86 -3.55
CA LYS A 85 -4.66 4.05 -4.90
C LYS A 85 -5.99 4.82 -4.91
N LYS A 86 -6.85 4.60 -3.93
CA LYS A 86 -8.12 5.35 -3.80
C LYS A 86 -7.86 6.82 -3.47
N ILE A 87 -6.85 7.10 -2.65
CA ILE A 87 -6.42 8.47 -2.35
C ILE A 87 -5.88 9.14 -3.62
N ASP A 88 -4.99 8.48 -4.37
CA ASP A 88 -4.46 8.98 -5.65
C ASP A 88 -5.57 9.32 -6.64
N LYS A 89 -6.50 8.37 -6.86
CA LYS A 89 -7.64 8.57 -7.75
C LYS A 89 -8.53 9.74 -7.31
N SER A 90 -8.72 9.91 -6.01
CA SER A 90 -9.52 11.02 -5.47
C SER A 90 -8.82 12.36 -5.69
N ALA A 91 -7.51 12.44 -5.47
CA ALA A 91 -6.70 13.63 -5.72
C ALA A 91 -6.74 14.04 -7.21
N GLN A 92 -6.60 13.07 -8.12
CA GLN A 92 -6.70 13.31 -9.57
C GLN A 92 -8.09 13.83 -9.97
N LEU A 93 -9.16 13.24 -9.43
CA LEU A 93 -10.53 13.70 -9.69
C LEU A 93 -10.76 15.13 -9.18
N MET A 94 -10.19 15.49 -8.02
CA MET A 94 -10.26 16.85 -7.49
C MET A 94 -9.55 17.84 -8.42
N GLY A 95 -8.34 17.53 -8.89
CA GLY A 95 -7.61 18.36 -9.85
C GLY A 95 -8.36 18.58 -11.16
N LEU A 96 -8.93 17.51 -11.74
CA LEU A 96 -9.75 17.59 -12.96
C LEU A 96 -11.01 18.43 -12.76
N THR A 97 -11.64 18.31 -11.59
CA THR A 97 -12.85 19.09 -11.27
C THR A 97 -12.51 20.57 -11.16
N ASP A 98 -11.40 20.92 -10.49
CA ASP A 98 -10.95 22.30 -10.35
C ASP A 98 -10.59 22.94 -11.70
N GLU A 99 -9.88 22.18 -12.56
CA GLU A 99 -9.57 22.61 -13.92
C GLU A 99 -10.84 22.83 -14.76
N SER A 100 -11.82 21.92 -14.66
CA SER A 100 -13.11 22.06 -15.34
C SER A 100 -13.89 23.29 -14.87
N VAL A 101 -13.88 23.58 -13.56
CA VAL A 101 -14.54 24.75 -12.99
C VAL A 101 -13.86 26.03 -13.49
N LYS A 102 -12.53 26.10 -13.41
CA LYS A 102 -11.75 27.23 -13.92
C LYS A 102 -12.03 27.51 -15.40
N ASN A 103 -11.97 26.49 -16.25
CA ASN A 103 -12.23 26.62 -17.68
C ASN A 103 -13.66 27.12 -17.98
N THR A 104 -14.64 26.72 -17.16
CA THR A 104 -16.02 27.21 -17.28
C THR A 104 -16.13 28.70 -16.94
N PHE A 105 -15.44 29.16 -15.90
CA PHE A 105 -15.40 30.58 -15.53
C PHE A 105 -14.67 31.45 -16.57
N ASP A 106 -13.50 31.01 -17.05
CA ASP A 106 -12.72 31.73 -18.06
C ASP A 106 -13.49 31.84 -19.40
N SER A 107 -14.21 30.78 -19.79
CA SER A 107 -15.04 30.78 -21.01
C SER A 107 -16.27 31.69 -20.89
N SER A 108 -16.80 31.88 -19.68
CA SER A 108 -17.96 32.73 -19.41
C SER A 108 -17.63 34.23 -19.39
N GLN A 109 -16.36 34.59 -19.13
CA GLN A 109 -15.89 35.97 -19.19
C GLN A 109 -15.60 36.44 -20.63
N ASN A 110 -15.20 35.53 -21.51
CA ASN A 110 -14.88 35.85 -22.92
C ASN A 110 -16.10 36.00 -23.84
N THR A 111 -17.30 35.60 -23.41
CA THR A 111 -18.55 35.73 -24.21
C THR A 111 -19.34 37.01 -23.93
N HIS A 112 -18.88 37.85 -22.99
CA HIS A 112 -19.52 39.13 -22.63
C HIS A 112 -18.66 40.37 -22.96
N SER A 113 -17.64 40.25 -23.81
CA SER A 113 -16.89 41.39 -24.37
C SER A 113 -17.27 41.65 -25.83
#